data_AF-A0A8T4I564-F1
#
_entry.id   AF-A0A8T4I564-F1
#
_cell.length_a   1.000
_cell.length_b   1.000
_cell.length_c   1.000
_cell.angle_alpha   90.00
_cell.angle_beta   90.00
_cell.angle_gamma   90.00
#
_symmetry.space_group_name_H-M   'P 1'
#
loop_
_entity.id
_entity.type
_entity.pdbx_description
1 polymer ?
#
loop_
_entity_poly.entity_id
_entity_poly.type
_entity_poly.pdbx_seq_one_letter_code
_entity_poly.pdbx_strand_id
1 'polypeptide(L)' 'LGLPPHYLGYTTDNPASADAIRSSEAQLVTRAERRCRRFGGAGADVMRLALWVRDGEPPERSRRIECVWRDP' A
#
# COMPACT_ATOMS: atom_id res chain seq x y z
N LEU A 1 -12.49 11.44 2.86
CA LEU A 1 -12.22 10.43 3.92
C LEU A 1 -13.01 9.17 3.55
N GLY A 2 -12.36 8.01 3.46
CA GLY A 2 -12.94 6.79 2.88
C GLY A 2 -12.96 5.60 3.83
N LEU A 3 -12.98 5.86 5.14
CA LEU A 3 -13.09 4.83 6.16
C LEU A 3 -14.58 4.48 6.35
N PRO A 4 -14.93 3.19 6.46
CA PRO A 4 -16.30 2.79 6.70
C PRO A 4 -16.83 3.34 8.03
N PRO A 5 -18.07 3.87 8.10
CA PRO A 5 -18.63 4.44 9.33
C PRO A 5 -18.67 3.46 10.51
N HIS A 6 -18.89 2.17 10.23
CA HIS A 6 -18.92 1.13 11.26
C HIS A 6 -17.55 0.88 11.92
N TYR A 7 -16.43 1.29 11.29
CA TYR A 7 -15.11 1.26 11.92
C TYR A 7 -14.94 2.36 12.99
N LEU A 8 -15.79 3.39 12.94
CA LEU A 8 -15.78 4.52 13.88
C LEU A 8 -16.85 4.37 14.97
N GLY A 9 -17.47 3.19 15.10
CA GLY A 9 -18.55 2.95 16.07
C GLY A 9 -19.88 3.62 15.72
N TYR A 10 -20.02 4.20 14.53
CA TYR A 10 -21.31 4.69 14.06
C TYR A 10 -22.16 3.52 13.59
N THR A 11 -23.04 3.03 14.46
CA THR A 11 -24.16 2.16 14.10
C THR A 11 -25.36 3.02 13.73
N THR A 12 -25.75 3.00 12.46
CA THR A 12 -27.07 3.48 12.02
C THR A 12 -28.16 2.56 12.59
N ASP A 13 -29.42 3.04 12.67
CA ASP A 13 -30.57 2.23 13.12
C ASP A 13 -30.74 0.92 12.33
N ASN A 14 -30.16 0.87 11.13
CA ASN A 14 -29.96 -0.37 10.37
C ASN A 14 -28.50 -0.82 10.49
N PRO A 15 -28.18 -1.96 11.13
CA PRO A 15 -26.82 -2.48 11.18
C PRO A 15 -26.28 -2.76 9.76
N ALA A 16 -24.99 -2.51 9.54
CA ALA A 16 -24.38 -2.79 8.25
C ALA A 16 -24.49 -4.28 7.92
N SER A 17 -25.03 -4.60 6.74
CA SER A 17 -25.10 -5.99 6.28
C SER A 17 -23.69 -6.57 6.09
N ALA A 18 -23.57 -7.89 6.19
CA ALA A 18 -22.29 -8.57 5.97
C ALA A 18 -21.69 -8.25 4.58
N ASP A 19 -22.52 -8.08 3.55
CA ASP A 19 -22.08 -7.68 2.21
C ASP A 19 -21.58 -6.23 2.16
N ALA A 20 -22.21 -5.32 2.89
CA ALA A 20 -21.76 -3.94 2.98
C ALA A 20 -20.38 -3.85 3.66
N ILE A 21 -20.16 -4.63 4.72
CA ILE A 21 -18.86 -4.73 5.40
C ILE A 21 -17.81 -5.26 4.43
N ARG A 22 -18.06 -6.43 3.81
CA ARG A 22 -17.15 -7.05 2.82
C ARG A 22 -16.81 -6.11 1.65
N SER A 23 -17.81 -5.42 1.10
CA SER A 23 -17.62 -4.47 0.01
C SER A 23 -16.71 -3.31 0.43
N SER A 24 -16.91 -2.80 1.65
CA SER A 24 -16.12 -1.69 2.17
C SER A 24 -14.66 -2.09 2.43
N GLU A 25 -14.41 -3.31 2.92
CA GLU A 25 -13.08 -3.88 3.10
C GLU A 25 -12.38 -4.11 1.76
N ALA A 26 -13.08 -4.68 0.77
CA ALA A 26 -12.54 -4.87 -0.57
C ALA A 26 -12.12 -3.54 -1.22
N GLN A 27 -12.87 -2.45 -0.97
CA GLN A 27 -12.47 -1.12 -1.43
C GLN A 27 -11.21 -0.60 -0.73
N LEU A 28 -11.03 -0.88 0.56
CA LEU A 28 -9.81 -0.52 1.28
C LEU A 28 -8.59 -1.29 0.75
N VAL A 29 -8.72 -2.60 0.56
CA VAL A 29 -7.69 -3.47 -0.04
C VAL A 29 -7.32 -2.94 -1.44
N THR A 30 -8.30 -2.70 -2.31
CA THR A 30 -8.07 -2.14 -3.64
C THR A 30 -7.31 -0.81 -3.59
N ARG A 31 -7.63 0.06 -2.62
CA ARG A 31 -6.92 1.34 -2.45
C ARG A 31 -5.50 1.14 -1.95
N ALA A 32 -5.28 0.20 -1.03
CA ALA A 32 -3.95 -0.15 -0.53
C ALA A 32 -3.09 -0.71 -1.65
N GLU A 33 -3.57 -1.70 -2.43
CA GLU A 33 -2.87 -2.24 -3.59
C GLU A 33 -2.47 -1.17 -4.61
N ARG A 34 -3.37 -0.23 -4.92
CA ARG A 34 -3.08 0.90 -5.83
C ARG A 34 -1.95 1.78 -5.29
N ARG A 35 -1.89 2.00 -3.98
CA ARG A 35 -0.79 2.74 -3.35
C ARG A 35 0.51 1.94 -3.37
N CYS A 36 0.48 0.65 -3.05
CA CYS A 36 1.64 -0.23 -3.13
C CYS A 36 2.25 -0.22 -4.54
N ARG A 37 1.43 -0.31 -5.59
CA ARG A 37 1.89 -0.19 -6.99
C ARG A 37 2.50 1.18 -7.28
N ARG A 38 1.84 2.26 -6.85
CA ARG A 38 2.31 3.63 -7.08
C ARG A 38 3.66 3.91 -6.40
N PHE A 39 3.85 3.43 -5.18
CA PHE A 39 5.05 3.72 -4.39
C PHE A 39 6.15 2.66 -4.50
N GLY A 40 5.84 1.47 -5.02
CA GLY A 40 6.82 0.37 -5.12
C GLY A 40 8.02 0.72 -6.00
N GLY A 41 7.79 1.35 -7.15
CA GLY A 41 8.87 1.80 -8.04
C GLY A 41 9.76 2.87 -7.39
N ALA A 42 9.13 3.91 -6.81
CA ALA A 42 9.85 4.97 -6.10
C ALA A 42 10.68 4.43 -4.93
N GLY A 43 10.17 3.43 -4.20
CA GLY A 43 10.93 2.77 -3.13
C GLY A 43 12.20 2.07 -3.66
N ALA A 44 12.13 1.44 -4.82
CA ALA A 44 13.31 0.84 -5.46
C ALA A 44 14.33 1.90 -5.90
N ASP A 45 13.87 3.05 -6.41
CA ASP A 45 14.75 4.15 -6.83
C ASP A 45 15.47 4.81 -5.66
N VAL A 46 14.76 5.03 -4.54
CA VAL A 46 15.37 5.51 -3.30
C VAL A 46 16.45 4.54 -2.81
N MET A 47 16.22 3.23 -2.88
CA MET A 47 17.22 2.23 -2.49
C MET A 47 18.44 2.23 -3.42
N ARG A 48 18.24 2.41 -4.74
CA ARG A 48 19.36 2.58 -5.68
C ARG A 48 20.22 3.79 -5.33
N LEU A 49 19.59 4.93 -5.02
CA LEU A 49 20.29 6.12 -4.58
C LEU A 49 21.03 5.90 -3.26
N ALA A 50 20.42 5.23 -2.30
CA ALA A 50 21.03 4.92 -1.01
C ALA A 50 22.29 4.03 -1.17
N LEU A 51 22.23 3.02 -2.04
CA LEU A 51 23.39 2.19 -2.37
C LEU A 51 24.51 3.02 -3.00
N TRP A 52 24.17 3.91 -3.94
CA TRP A 52 25.16 4.78 -4.57
C TRP A 52 25.83 5.70 -3.56
N VAL A 53 25.07 6.34 -2.67
CA VAL A 53 25.63 7.21 -1.62
C VAL A 53 26.54 6.42 -0.67
N ARG A 54 26.17 5.18 -0.31
CA ARG A 54 26.94 4.34 0.61
C ARG A 54 28.25 3.86 0.00
N ASP A 55 28.21 3.38 -1.24
CA ASP A 55 29.32 2.68 -1.89
C ASP A 55 30.19 3.63 -2.75
N GLY A 56 29.71 4.85 -3.02
CA GLY A 56 30.39 5.84 -3.87
C GLY A 56 30.25 5.57 -5.37
N GLU A 57 29.64 4.45 -5.75
CA GLU A 57 29.42 4.02 -7.13
C GLU A 57 27.97 3.53 -7.34
N PRO A 58 27.37 3.73 -8.53
CA PRO A 58 25.99 3.34 -8.76
C PRO A 58 25.84 1.82 -8.92
N PRO A 59 24.87 1.19 -8.21
CA PRO A 59 24.73 -0.26 -8.23
C PRO A 59 24.56 -0.82 -9.65
N GLU A 60 25.10 -2.02 -9.88
CA GLU A 60 25.00 -2.71 -11.17
C GLU A 60 23.58 -2.71 -11.74
N ARG A 61 23.44 -2.41 -13.04
CA ARG A 61 22.13 -2.34 -13.71
C ARG A 61 21.36 -3.66 -13.69
N SER A 62 22.08 -4.79 -13.65
CA SER A 62 21.54 -6.15 -13.53
C SER A 62 20.98 -6.44 -12.13
N ARG A 63 21.33 -5.65 -11.12
CA ARG A 63 20.91 -5.88 -9.74
C ARG A 63 19.41 -5.62 -9.60
N ARG A 64 18.65 -6.70 -9.33
CA ARG A 64 17.22 -6.60 -9.05
C ARG A 64 17.00 -5.94 -7.69
N ILE A 65 16.30 -4.82 -7.69
CA ILE A 65 15.91 -4.05 -6.50
C ILE A 65 14.42 -3.77 -6.62
N GLU A 66 13.66 -4.25 -5.65
CA GLU A 66 12.20 -4.11 -5.61
C GLU A 66 11.74 -3.79 -4.19
N CYS A 67 10.68 -2.99 -4.10
CA CYS A 67 9.98 -2.77 -2.84
C CYS A 67 9.01 -3.94 -2.60
N VAL A 68 9.18 -4.62 -1.47
CA VAL A 68 8.31 -5.72 -1.06
C VAL A 68 7.31 -5.19 -0.05
N TRP A 69 6.03 -5.18 -0.44
CA TRP A 69 4.91 -4.88 0.45
C TRP A 69 4.41 -6.16 1.09
N ARG A 70 3.97 -6.08 2.36
CA ARG A 70 3.19 -7.14 3.00
C ARG A 70 1.78 -7.16 2.40
N ASP A 71 1.06 -8.24 2.68
CA ASP A 71 -0.36 -8.37 2.36
C ASP A 71 -1.14 -7.18 2.95
N PRO A 72 -1.85 -6.39 2.13
CA PRO A 72 -2.58 -5.20 2.56
C PRO A 72 -3.90 -5.46 3.29
#